data_AF-A0A2T5JXU1-F1
#
_entry.id   AF-A0A2T5JXU1-F1
#
_cell.length_a   1.000
_cell.length_b   1.000
_cell.length_c   1.000
_cell.angle_alpha   90.00
_cell.angle_beta   90.00
_cell.angle_gamma   90.00
#
_symmetry.space_group_name_H-M   'P 1'
#
loop_
_entity.id
_entity.type
_entity.pdbx_description
1 polymer ?
#
loop_
_entity_poly.entity_id
_entity_poly.type
_entity_poly.pdbx_seq_one_letter_code
_entity_poly.pdbx_strand_id
1 'polypeptide(L)'
;MRISHEAIYQALYIQGRGALKRELSACLRSGRALRLPRERARNRGKAFVGDALMISDRPAEVGDREVPGHWEGDLILGLGSSAIGTLVERTTRFTMLLHLPRMEGHGATRSIKNGPALAGHGAEAVRDAIADTIMDLPAQAAET
;
A
#
# COMPACT_ATOMS: atom_id res chain seq x y z
N MET A 1 -4.01 -27.82 21.76
CA MET A 1 -2.92 -26.85 22.03
C MET A 1 -3.06 -25.68 21.06
N ARG A 2 -3.16 -24.43 21.51
CA ARG A 2 -3.20 -23.24 20.62
C ARG A 2 -1.85 -22.54 20.67
N ILE A 3 -1.17 -22.43 19.53
CA ILE A 3 0.10 -21.70 19.40
C ILE A 3 -0.21 -20.32 18.82
N SER A 4 0.21 -19.25 19.49
CA SER A 4 0.09 -17.89 18.97
C SER A 4 1.28 -17.57 18.05
N HIS A 5 1.07 -16.68 17.08
CA HIS A 5 2.16 -16.14 16.24
C HIS A 5 3.30 -15.55 17.07
N GLU A 6 2.98 -14.97 18.23
CA GLU A 6 3.93 -14.45 19.20
C GLU A 6 4.83 -15.55 19.79
N ALA A 7 4.29 -16.73 20.10
CA ALA A 7 5.05 -17.87 20.58
C ALA A 7 6.03 -18.39 19.52
N ILE A 8 5.61 -18.40 18.25
CA ILE A 8 6.48 -18.75 17.12
C ILE A 8 7.64 -17.75 17.00
N TYR A 9 7.36 -16.45 17.07
CA TYR A 9 8.42 -15.44 17.04
C TYR A 9 9.35 -15.55 18.24
N GLN A 10 8.85 -15.79 19.45
CA GLN A 10 9.69 -15.98 20.63
C GLN A 10 10.63 -17.18 20.48
N ALA A 11 10.12 -18.31 19.97
CA ALA A 11 10.91 -19.52 19.75
C ALA A 11 12.17 -19.28 18.90
N LEU A 12 12.09 -18.39 17.90
CA LEU A 12 13.23 -18.03 17.06
C LEU A 12 14.38 -17.34 17.83
N TYR A 13 14.06 -16.57 18.87
CA TYR A 13 15.06 -15.81 19.64
C TYR A 13 15.55 -16.56 20.90
N ILE A 14 14.87 -17.64 21.32
CA ILE A 14 15.25 -18.42 22.52
C ILE A 14 16.61 -19.08 22.33
N GLN A 15 16.87 -19.68 21.16
CA GLN A 15 18.12 -20.42 20.90
C GLN A 15 19.38 -19.53 20.99
N GLY A 16 19.27 -18.25 20.66
CA GLY A 16 20.39 -17.30 20.73
C GLY A 16 20.34 -16.38 21.97
N ARG A 17 19.62 -16.78 23.02
CA ARG A 17 19.47 -16.02 24.29
C ARG A 17 19.00 -14.57 24.08
N GLY A 18 18.02 -14.38 23.21
CA GLY A 18 17.42 -13.07 22.94
C GLY A 18 17.98 -12.34 21.72
N ALA A 19 19.05 -12.85 21.10
CA ALA A 19 19.58 -12.38 19.82
C ALA A 19 19.52 -13.47 18.75
N LEU A 20 19.16 -13.11 17.53
CA LEU A 20 19.18 -14.02 16.39
C LEU A 20 20.62 -14.16 15.87
N LYS A 21 20.97 -15.35 15.36
CA LYS A 21 22.28 -15.57 14.72
C LYS A 21 22.49 -14.58 13.57
N ARG A 22 23.75 -14.21 13.32
CA ARG A 22 24.12 -13.21 12.30
C ARG A 22 23.64 -13.59 10.89
N GLU A 23 23.79 -14.87 10.52
CA GLU A 23 23.35 -15.42 9.23
C GLU A 23 21.83 -15.24 9.04
N LEU A 24 21.05 -15.56 10.08
CA LEU A 24 19.60 -15.43 10.04
C LEU A 24 19.14 -13.96 10.05
N SER A 25 19.88 -13.10 10.74
CA SER A 25 19.59 -11.66 10.77
C SER A 25 19.79 -11.02 9.40
N ALA A 26 20.73 -11.51 8.60
CA ALA A 26 20.95 -11.05 7.22
C ALA A 26 19.79 -11.40 6.28
N CYS A 27 19.04 -12.46 6.56
CA CYS A 27 17.85 -12.83 5.81
C CYS A 27 16.62 -11.97 6.16
N LEU A 28 16.65 -11.21 7.26
CA LEU A 28 15.55 -10.33 7.64
C LEU A 28 15.67 -8.99 6.93
N ARG A 29 14.55 -8.51 6.36
CA ARG A 29 14.45 -7.16 5.75
C ARG A 29 14.93 -6.02 6.68
N SER A 30 14.80 -6.20 7.99
CA SER A 30 15.24 -5.18 8.96
C SER A 30 16.69 -5.34 9.43
N GLY A 31 17.34 -6.47 9.14
CA GLY A 31 18.71 -6.77 9.60
C GLY A 31 18.88 -6.92 11.12
N ARG A 32 17.80 -6.84 11.91
CA ARG A 32 17.89 -6.74 13.38
C ARG A 32 18.15 -8.10 14.02
N ALA A 33 19.29 -8.21 14.69
CA ALA A 33 19.60 -9.35 15.54
C ALA A 33 18.75 -9.36 16.83
N LEU A 34 18.42 -8.18 17.37
CA LEU A 34 17.57 -8.08 18.56
C LEU A 34 16.10 -7.93 18.20
N ARG A 35 15.27 -8.64 18.95
CA ARG A 35 13.82 -8.51 18.83
C ARG A 35 13.36 -7.11 19.26
N LEU A 36 12.44 -6.52 18.50
CA LEU A 36 11.72 -5.32 18.92
C LEU A 36 10.51 -5.71 19.79
N PRO A 37 10.39 -5.19 21.02
CA PRO A 37 9.17 -5.37 21.81
C PRO A 37 7.94 -4.84 21.07
N ARG A 38 6.82 -5.57 21.17
CA ARG A 38 5.55 -5.24 20.49
C ARG A 38 5.09 -3.81 20.76
N GLU A 39 5.31 -3.30 21.97
CA GLU A 39 4.97 -1.93 22.36
C GLU A 39 5.75 -0.87 21.57
N ARG A 40 7.07 -1.04 21.40
CA ARG A 40 7.88 -0.15 20.56
C ARG A 40 7.52 -0.24 19.08
N ALA A 41 7.05 -1.40 18.62
CA ALA A 41 6.52 -1.54 17.27
C ALA A 41 5.18 -0.79 17.10
N ARG A 42 4.34 -0.77 18.14
CA ARG A 42 3.06 -0.03 18.17
C ARG A 42 3.24 1.49 18.28
N ASN A 43 4.31 1.96 18.93
CA ASN A 43 4.62 3.38 19.09
C ASN A 43 5.25 4.02 17.83
N ARG A 44 5.40 3.30 16.72
CA ARG A 44 5.61 3.98 15.44
C ARG A 44 4.33 4.75 15.15
N GLY A 45 4.43 6.07 15.13
CA GLY A 45 3.31 6.97 14.83
C GLY A 45 2.58 6.44 13.62
N LYS A 46 1.47 5.74 13.85
CA LYS A 46 0.60 5.32 12.78
C LYS A 46 0.02 6.63 12.27
N ALA A 47 0.32 6.97 11.01
CA ALA A 47 -0.58 7.86 10.29
C ALA A 47 -1.92 7.13 10.37
N PHE A 48 -2.82 7.63 11.21
CA PHE A 48 -4.15 7.05 11.32
C PHE A 48 -4.74 7.15 9.92
N VAL A 49 -4.92 5.99 9.27
CA VAL A 49 -5.99 5.86 8.29
C VAL A 49 -7.24 6.19 9.10
N GLY A 50 -8.04 7.16 8.65
CA GLY A 50 -9.24 7.64 9.36
C GLY A 50 -10.30 6.54 9.55
N ASP A 51 -11.56 6.90 9.76
CA ASP A 51 -12.66 5.94 9.70
C ASP A 51 -12.73 5.33 8.29
N ALA A 52 -11.97 4.26 8.09
CA ALA A 52 -11.89 3.53 6.84
C ALA A 52 -12.75 2.29 6.94
N LEU A 53 -13.49 2.03 5.87
CA LEU A 53 -14.21 0.77 5.68
C LEU A 53 -13.22 -0.39 5.84
N MET A 54 -13.45 -1.24 6.84
CA MET A 54 -12.59 -2.40 7.05
C MET A 54 -12.82 -3.40 5.92
N ILE A 55 -11.82 -4.24 5.64
CA ILE A 55 -11.97 -5.34 4.67
C ILE A 55 -13.11 -6.28 5.08
N SER A 56 -13.35 -6.43 6.39
CA SER A 56 -14.48 -7.19 6.95
C SER A 56 -15.85 -6.60 6.60
N ASP A 57 -15.91 -5.31 6.31
CA ASP A 57 -17.17 -4.59 6.07
C ASP A 57 -17.51 -4.53 4.58
N ARG A 58 -16.67 -5.15 3.72
CA ARG A 58 -16.94 -5.23 2.28
C ARG A 58 -18.15 -6.14 2.03
N PRO A 59 -19.04 -5.78 1.09
CA PRO A 59 -20.07 -6.68 0.60
C PRO A 59 -19.48 -8.02 0.14
N ALA A 60 -20.21 -9.11 0.38
CA ALA A 60 -19.74 -10.46 0.07
C ALA A 60 -19.44 -10.65 -1.43
N GLU A 61 -20.23 -10.02 -2.31
CA GLU A 61 -20.07 -10.00 -3.77
C GLU A 61 -18.66 -9.56 -4.22
N VAL A 62 -17.99 -8.69 -3.45
CA VAL A 62 -16.61 -8.25 -3.75
C VAL A 62 -15.61 -9.39 -3.53
N GLY A 63 -15.90 -10.34 -2.64
CA GLY A 63 -14.99 -11.46 -2.33
C GLY A 63 -14.80 -12.40 -3.51
N ASP A 64 -15.90 -12.73 -4.18
CA ASP A 64 -15.98 -13.81 -5.16
C ASP A 64 -15.45 -13.39 -6.54
N ARG A 65 -15.40 -12.08 -6.83
CA ARG A 65 -14.89 -11.50 -8.09
C ARG A 65 -15.66 -11.99 -9.32
N GLU A 66 -16.93 -12.33 -9.15
CA GLU A 66 -17.79 -12.84 -10.24
C GLU A 66 -18.53 -11.71 -10.96
N VAL A 67 -18.71 -10.57 -10.30
CA VAL A 67 -19.40 -9.39 -10.84
C VAL A 67 -18.38 -8.37 -11.32
N PRO A 68 -18.43 -7.95 -12.61
CA PRO A 68 -17.57 -6.88 -13.10
C PRO A 68 -17.91 -5.52 -12.46
N GLY A 69 -16.98 -4.56 -12.56
CA GLY A 69 -17.13 -3.23 -11.98
C GLY A 69 -16.48 -3.05 -10.60
N HIS A 70 -15.88 -4.11 -10.04
CA HIS A 70 -15.03 -4.01 -8.86
C HIS A 70 -13.57 -3.79 -9.26
N TRP A 71 -13.00 -2.65 -8.87
CA TRP A 71 -11.64 -2.28 -9.27
C TRP A 71 -10.64 -2.39 -8.11
N GLU A 72 -9.43 -2.82 -8.44
CA GLU A 72 -8.28 -2.82 -7.55
C GLU A 72 -7.26 -1.78 -8.05
N GLY A 73 -6.87 -0.86 -7.17
CA GLY A 73 -5.86 0.16 -7.46
C GLY A 73 -4.53 -0.16 -6.81
N ASP A 74 -3.43 -0.07 -7.56
CA ASP A 74 -2.07 -0.11 -7.01
C ASP A 74 -1.25 1.10 -7.50
N LEU A 75 -0.15 1.40 -6.80
CA LEU A 75 0.71 2.52 -7.12
C LEU A 75 2.15 2.07 -7.31
N ILE A 76 2.66 2.25 -8.54
CA ILE A 76 4.05 1.99 -8.88
C ILE A 76 4.82 3.29 -8.76
N LEU A 77 5.80 3.32 -7.84
CA LEU A 77 6.71 4.44 -7.64
C LEU A 77 8.06 4.15 -8.31
N GLY A 78 8.47 5.04 -9.21
CA GLY A 78 9.75 5.01 -9.88
C GLY A 78 10.77 5.98 -9.28
N LEU A 79 11.95 6.01 -9.90
CA LEU A 79 13.02 6.92 -9.51
C LEU A 79 12.66 8.38 -9.79
N GLY A 80 13.16 9.28 -8.94
CA GLY A 80 12.89 10.70 -9.06
C GLY A 80 11.43 11.07 -8.83
N SER A 81 10.65 10.31 -8.06
CA SER A 81 9.22 10.61 -7.85
C SER A 81 8.39 10.53 -9.14
N SER A 82 8.76 9.66 -10.08
CA SER A 82 7.80 9.24 -11.11
C SER A 82 6.79 8.28 -10.51
N ALA A 83 5.56 8.31 -10.99
CA ALA A 83 4.51 7.41 -10.53
C ALA A 83 3.58 6.99 -11.67
N ILE A 84 3.10 5.76 -11.58
CA ILE A 84 2.03 5.23 -12.40
C ILE A 84 1.02 4.59 -11.44
N GLY A 85 -0.24 5.02 -11.52
CA GLY A 85 -1.33 4.29 -10.90
C GLY A 85 -1.79 3.16 -11.82
N THR A 86 -2.17 2.02 -11.25
CA THR A 86 -2.81 0.94 -11.99
C THR A 86 -4.23 0.78 -11.49
N LEU A 87 -5.19 0.60 -12.39
CA LEU A 87 -6.57 0.27 -12.04
C LEU A 87 -6.96 -1.00 -12.78
N VAL A 88 -7.26 -2.06 -12.03
CA VAL A 88 -7.53 -3.40 -12.57
C VAL A 88 -8.93 -3.84 -12.20
N GLU A 89 -9.77 -4.12 -13.19
CA GLU A 89 -11.09 -4.70 -12.98
C GLU A 89 -10.92 -6.17 -12.57
N ARG A 90 -11.52 -6.56 -11.44
CA ARG A 90 -11.16 -7.80 -10.74
C ARG A 90 -11.73 -9.06 -11.38
N THR A 91 -12.74 -8.95 -12.25
CA THR A 91 -13.34 -10.06 -12.99
C THR A 91 -12.66 -10.29 -14.34
N THR A 92 -12.69 -9.29 -15.21
CA THR A 92 -12.17 -9.28 -16.58
C THR A 92 -10.65 -9.08 -16.66
N ARG A 93 -10.02 -8.56 -15.60
CA ARG A 93 -8.59 -8.15 -15.59
C ARG A 93 -8.27 -7.01 -16.54
N PHE A 94 -9.28 -6.31 -17.06
CA PHE A 94 -9.07 -5.09 -17.81
C PHE A 94 -8.27 -4.10 -16.96
N THR A 95 -7.19 -3.56 -17.54
CA THR A 95 -6.19 -2.78 -16.81
C THR A 95 -6.01 -1.42 -17.46
N MET A 96 -6.12 -0.37 -16.65
CA MET A 96 -5.80 1.00 -17.05
C MET A 96 -4.56 1.49 -16.31
N LEU A 97 -3.76 2.29 -17.01
CA LEU A 97 -2.57 2.95 -16.46
C LEU A 97 -2.86 4.44 -16.32
N LEU A 98 -2.67 4.94 -15.11
CA LEU A 98 -2.84 6.35 -14.74
C LEU A 98 -1.47 7.00 -14.77
N HIS A 99 -1.26 7.94 -15.69
CA HIS A 99 -0.05 8.74 -15.70
C HIS A 99 -0.12 9.80 -14.60
N LEU A 100 0.83 9.75 -13.65
CA LEU A 100 0.88 10.65 -12.49
C LEU A 100 2.14 11.51 -12.55
N PRO A 101 2.14 12.61 -13.34
CA PRO A 101 3.29 13.49 -13.47
C PRO A 101 3.52 14.29 -12.19
N ARG A 102 4.77 14.73 -12.00
CA ARG A 102 5.12 15.63 -10.88
C ARG A 102 4.32 16.92 -10.99
N MET A 103 3.90 17.44 -9.85
CA MET A 103 3.24 18.74 -9.80
C MET A 103 4.28 19.88 -9.82
N GLU A 104 3.80 21.07 -10.13
CA GLU A 104 4.60 22.29 -10.11
C GLU A 104 5.26 22.50 -8.73
N GLY A 105 6.53 22.90 -8.71
CA GLY A 105 7.28 23.09 -7.46
C GLY A 105 7.86 21.81 -6.83
N HIS A 106 7.66 20.62 -7.41
CA HIS A 106 8.30 19.41 -6.92
C HIS A 106 9.83 19.53 -6.93
N GLY A 107 10.45 19.42 -5.76
CA GLY A 107 11.91 19.50 -5.59
C GLY A 107 12.47 20.93 -5.61
N ALA A 108 11.65 21.96 -5.83
CA ALA A 108 12.07 23.37 -5.77
C ALA A 108 12.29 23.83 -4.31
N THR A 109 11.50 23.31 -3.39
CA THR A 109 11.60 23.61 -1.95
C THR A 109 11.68 22.33 -1.12
N ARG A 110 12.29 22.43 0.06
CA ARG A 110 12.31 21.34 1.03
C ARG A 110 10.87 20.96 1.43
N SER A 111 10.55 19.68 1.36
CA SER A 111 9.26 19.17 1.85
C SER A 111 9.08 19.50 3.33
N ILE A 112 7.94 20.13 3.65
CA ILE A 112 7.51 20.38 5.01
C ILE A 112 6.51 19.30 5.44
N LYS A 113 6.54 18.93 6.73
CA LYS A 113 5.61 17.95 7.28
C LYS A 113 4.17 18.47 7.13
N ASN A 114 3.28 17.66 6.55
CA ASN A 114 1.89 18.01 6.22
C ASN A 114 1.76 19.19 5.22
N GLY A 115 2.79 19.45 4.41
CA GLY A 115 2.69 20.38 3.29
C GLY A 115 1.90 19.80 2.11
N PRO A 116 1.70 20.61 1.06
CA PRO A 116 1.04 20.15 -0.16
C PRO A 116 1.77 18.94 -0.75
N ALA A 117 1.00 17.97 -1.27
CA ALA A 117 1.56 16.86 -2.01
C ALA A 117 2.02 17.39 -3.38
N LEU A 118 3.32 17.30 -3.69
CA LEU A 118 3.87 17.79 -4.96
C LEU A 118 4.43 16.65 -5.84
N ALA A 119 4.49 15.43 -5.33
CA ALA A 119 5.12 14.27 -6.00
C ALA A 119 4.27 13.62 -7.10
N GLY A 120 3.15 14.24 -7.51
CA GLY A 120 2.26 13.70 -8.56
C GLY A 120 1.35 12.56 -8.13
N HIS A 121 1.73 11.79 -7.11
CA HIS A 121 0.95 10.68 -6.55
C HIS A 121 0.23 11.08 -5.24
N GLY A 122 -0.16 12.36 -5.12
CA GLY A 122 -1.02 12.84 -4.03
C GLY A 122 -2.47 12.42 -4.23
N ALA A 123 -3.29 12.46 -3.18
CA ALA A 123 -4.68 12.01 -3.25
C ALA A 123 -5.51 12.75 -4.33
N GLU A 124 -5.34 14.06 -4.45
CA GLU A 124 -6.03 14.87 -5.46
C GLU A 124 -5.59 14.51 -6.88
N ALA A 125 -4.27 14.48 -7.13
CA ALA A 125 -3.73 14.11 -8.43
C ALA A 125 -4.13 12.68 -8.87
N VAL A 126 -4.19 11.73 -7.92
CA VAL A 126 -4.68 10.37 -8.20
C VAL A 126 -6.18 10.37 -8.52
N ARG A 127 -6.99 11.10 -7.75
CA ARG A 127 -8.43 11.23 -8.02
C ARG A 127 -8.68 11.81 -9.41
N ASP A 128 -7.98 12.90 -9.75
CA ASP A 128 -8.15 13.59 -11.02
C ASP A 128 -7.73 12.69 -12.19
N ALA A 129 -6.58 12.00 -12.07
CA ALA A 129 -6.15 11.02 -13.07
C ALA A 129 -7.14 9.85 -13.25
N ILE A 130 -7.77 9.36 -12.16
CA ILE A 130 -8.83 8.34 -12.24
C ILE A 130 -10.03 8.90 -13.01
N ALA A 131 -10.50 10.10 -12.64
CA ALA A 131 -11.66 10.72 -13.27
C ALA A 131 -11.43 10.92 -14.77
N ASP A 132 -10.30 11.51 -15.15
CA ASP A 132 -9.95 11.75 -16.56
C ASP A 132 -9.90 10.42 -17.35
N THR A 133 -9.21 9.41 -16.81
CA THR A 133 -9.04 8.12 -17.51
C THR A 133 -10.38 7.36 -17.65
N ILE A 134 -11.24 7.39 -16.63
CA ILE A 134 -12.54 6.72 -16.68
C ILE A 134 -13.51 7.45 -17.60
N MET A 135 -13.48 8.80 -17.63
CA MET A 135 -14.35 9.60 -18.49
C MET A 135 -14.02 9.42 -19.98
N ASP A 136 -12.78 9.10 -20.31
CA ASP A 136 -12.33 8.82 -21.68
C ASP A 136 -12.60 7.38 -22.14
N LEU A 137 -13.21 6.54 -21.29
CA LEU A 137 -13.56 5.18 -21.69
C LEU A 137 -14.72 5.19 -22.71
N PRO A 138 -14.60 4.41 -23.81
CA PRO A 138 -15.74 4.20 -24.70
C PRO A 138 -16.89 3.57 -23.91
N ALA A 139 -18.14 3.96 -24.19
CA ALA A 139 -19.32 3.52 -23.43
C ALA A 139 -19.43 1.99 -23.25
N GLN A 140 -18.89 1.22 -24.21
CA GLN A 140 -18.85 -0.25 -24.13
C GLN A 140 -17.96 -0.80 -22.99
N ALA A 141 -17.01 -0.02 -22.49
CA ALA A 141 -16.15 -0.37 -21.36
C ALA A 141 -16.72 0.08 -20.00
N ALA A 142 -17.78 0.91 -20.00
CA ALA A 142 -18.45 1.41 -18.80
C ALA A 142 -19.68 0.58 -18.38
N GLU A 143 -20.19 -0.30 -19.26
CA GLU A 143 -21.43 -1.07 -19.08
C GLU A 143 -21.22 -2.55 -18.65
N THR A 144 -20.03 -2.96 -18.21
CA THR A 144 -19.80 -4.35 -17.75
C THR A 144 -19.78 -4.45 -16.24
#